data_AF-A0A3S1CDY4-F1
#
_entry.id   AF-A0A3S1CDY4-F1
#
_cell.length_a   1.000
_cell.length_b   1.000
_cell.length_c   1.000
_cell.angle_alpha   90.00
_cell.angle_beta   90.00
_cell.angle_gamma   90.00
#
_symmetry.space_group_name_H-M   'P 1'
#
loop_
_entity.id
_entity.type
_entity.pdbx_description
1 polymer ?
#
loop_
_entity_poly.entity_id
_entity_poly.type
_entity_poly.pdbx_seq_one_letter_code
_entity_poly.pdbx_strand_id
1 'polypeptide(L)'
;MISKNIKSKIMVFLKLRNHQVWDSLNEILNNIDTSVLVKKHLELSDYKINGYWDDQDEYYEEIILPRTLEARLISSSVGIANNKRFLQMRFSLSTYNEKTSRGDSFGELLLIYNEDLEFIDENWDLDINSPFIEVKRA
;
A
#
# COMPACT_ATOMS: atom_id res chain seq x y z
N MET A 1 -8.23 -30.58 -2.89
CA MET A 1 -6.80 -30.95 -2.82
C MET A 1 -6.04 -29.95 -3.70
N ILE A 2 -5.55 -28.86 -3.10
CA ILE A 2 -4.68 -27.88 -3.76
C ILE A 2 -3.53 -27.61 -2.79
N SER A 3 -2.33 -27.61 -3.37
CA SER A 3 -1.02 -27.81 -2.78
C SER A 3 -0.71 -26.89 -1.59
N LYS A 4 -0.62 -27.47 -0.37
CA LYS A 4 0.20 -26.92 0.71
C LYS A 4 1.65 -27.24 0.40
N ASN A 5 2.30 -26.41 -0.40
CA ASN A 5 3.77 -26.40 -0.47
C ASN A 5 4.29 -25.06 -0.96
N ILE A 6 4.34 -24.09 -0.05
CA ILE A 6 5.36 -23.06 -0.12
C ILE A 6 6.09 -23.14 1.21
N LYS A 7 7.15 -23.96 1.24
CA LYS A 7 8.26 -23.73 2.17
C LYS A 7 8.54 -22.24 2.13
N SER A 8 8.32 -21.56 3.25
CA SER A 8 8.74 -20.17 3.44
C SER A 8 10.22 -20.11 3.06
N LYS A 9 10.49 -19.70 1.82
CA LYS A 9 11.82 -19.40 1.33
C LYS A 9 12.19 -18.19 2.16
N ILE A 10 13.11 -18.36 3.12
CA ILE A 10 13.62 -17.24 3.92
C ILE A 10 14.12 -16.21 2.92
N MET A 11 13.31 -15.19 2.68
CA MET A 11 13.60 -14.12 1.76
C MET A 11 14.42 -13.12 2.55
N VAL A 12 15.73 -13.16 2.36
CA VAL A 12 16.64 -12.22 3.00
C VAL A 12 16.48 -10.89 2.27
N PHE A 13 15.87 -9.93 2.94
CA PHE A 13 15.69 -8.57 2.45
C PHE A 13 16.85 -7.70 2.88
N LEU A 14 17.59 -7.16 1.91
CA LEU A 14 18.62 -6.17 2.20
C LEU A 14 18.03 -4.77 1.98
N LYS A 15 17.78 -4.05 3.07
CA LYS A 15 17.31 -2.66 3.02
C LYS A 15 18.51 -1.73 2.91
N LEU A 16 18.60 -1.01 1.79
CA LEU A 16 19.64 -0.02 1.57
C LEU A 16 19.24 1.29 2.27
N ARG A 17 19.53 1.42 3.57
CA ARG A 17 19.19 2.65 4.34
C ARG A 17 20.33 3.66 4.44
N ASN A 18 21.58 3.24 4.24
CA ASN A 18 22.80 4.05 4.35
C ASN A 18 23.68 3.89 3.09
N HIS A 19 23.11 4.12 1.90
CA HIS A 19 23.80 3.98 0.61
C HIS A 19 23.42 5.16 -0.28
N GLN A 20 24.32 5.65 -1.12
CA GLN A 20 24.07 6.83 -1.98
C GLN A 20 22.80 6.69 -2.85
N VAL A 21 22.49 5.48 -3.30
CA VAL A 21 21.24 5.15 -4.02
C VAL A 21 20.00 5.52 -3.21
N TRP A 22 20.04 5.34 -1.89
CA TRP A 22 18.97 5.72 -0.98
C TRP A 22 18.85 7.22 -0.83
N ASP A 23 19.98 7.93 -0.71
CA ASP A 23 19.99 9.39 -0.59
C ASP A 23 19.41 10.05 -1.85
N SER A 24 19.83 9.58 -3.03
CA SER A 24 19.29 10.05 -4.31
C SER A 24 17.80 9.72 -4.47
N LEU A 25 17.36 8.54 -4.04
CA LEU A 25 15.93 8.20 -4.07
C LEU A 25 15.12 9.07 -3.12
N ASN A 26 15.59 9.30 -1.88
CA ASN A 26 14.91 10.19 -0.94
C ASN A 26 14.81 11.61 -1.49
N GLU A 27 15.86 12.10 -2.13
CA GLU A 27 15.85 13.39 -2.79
C GLU A 27 14.76 13.44 -3.88
N ILE A 28 14.65 12.41 -4.73
CA ILE A 28 13.58 12.32 -5.73
C ILE A 28 12.20 12.28 -5.06
N LEU A 29 12.00 11.39 -4.10
CA LEU A 29 10.72 11.18 -3.43
C LEU A 29 10.24 12.43 -2.65
N ASN A 30 11.17 13.19 -2.06
CA ASN A 30 10.86 14.45 -1.36
C ASN A 30 10.48 15.58 -2.32
N ASN A 31 10.86 15.48 -3.60
CA ASN A 31 10.59 16.48 -4.62
C ASN A 31 9.39 16.13 -5.52
N ILE A 32 8.73 14.99 -5.28
CA ILE A 32 7.52 14.60 -6.00
C ILE A 32 6.32 14.50 -5.06
N ASP A 33 5.16 14.86 -5.58
CA ASP A 33 3.91 14.57 -4.88
C ASP A 33 3.56 13.09 -5.03
N THR A 34 4.06 12.28 -4.09
CA THR A 34 3.82 10.84 -4.05
C THR A 34 2.35 10.47 -3.83
N SER A 35 1.51 11.39 -3.34
CA SER A 35 0.08 11.15 -3.19
C SER A 35 -0.61 10.94 -4.54
N VAL A 36 -0.08 11.56 -5.62
CA VAL A 36 -0.58 11.39 -6.99
C VAL A 36 -0.45 9.95 -7.46
N LEU A 37 0.58 9.21 -7.01
CA LEU A 37 0.75 7.80 -7.36
C LEU A 37 -0.39 6.95 -6.82
N VAL A 38 -0.74 7.15 -5.54
CA VAL A 38 -1.86 6.45 -4.89
C VAL A 38 -3.18 6.85 -5.55
N LYS A 39 -3.40 8.14 -5.81
CA LYS A 39 -4.63 8.61 -6.44
C LYS A 39 -4.83 8.00 -7.83
N LYS A 40 -3.81 8.02 -8.69
CA LYS A 40 -3.90 7.41 -10.04
C LYS A 40 -4.14 5.90 -9.96
N HIS A 41 -3.46 5.23 -9.03
CA HIS A 41 -3.65 3.81 -8.81
C HIS A 41 -5.11 3.49 -8.43
N LEU A 42 -5.70 4.26 -7.50
CA LEU A 42 -7.09 4.12 -7.07
C LEU A 42 -8.12 4.50 -8.16
N GLU A 43 -7.83 5.52 -8.97
CA GLU A 43 -8.68 5.89 -10.10
C GLU A 43 -8.80 4.75 -11.11
N LEU A 44 -7.73 3.98 -11.34
CA LEU A 44 -7.74 2.82 -12.25
C LEU A 44 -8.59 1.66 -11.73
N SER A 45 -8.73 1.51 -10.41
CA SER A 45 -9.57 0.49 -9.78
C SER A 45 -10.98 0.98 -9.42
N ASP A 46 -11.31 2.23 -9.76
CA ASP A 46 -12.54 2.90 -9.32
C ASP A 46 -12.70 2.88 -7.78
N TYR A 47 -11.59 3.02 -7.06
CA TYR A 47 -11.52 3.02 -5.59
C TYR A 47 -12.02 1.70 -4.96
N LYS A 48 -11.97 0.60 -5.71
CA LYS A 48 -12.39 -0.73 -5.26
C LYS A 48 -11.19 -1.64 -5.02
N ILE A 49 -11.25 -2.40 -3.93
CA ILE A 49 -10.36 -3.52 -3.65
C ILE A 49 -11.20 -4.78 -3.70
N ASN A 50 -10.78 -5.76 -4.49
CA ASN A 50 -11.51 -7.01 -4.65
C ASN A 50 -10.78 -8.15 -3.95
N GLY A 51 -11.52 -8.97 -3.20
CA GLY A 51 -11.00 -10.15 -2.51
C GLY A 51 -10.00 -9.81 -1.39
N TYR A 52 -10.49 -9.16 -0.35
CA TYR A 52 -9.70 -8.78 0.82
C TYR A 52 -9.88 -9.77 1.97
N TRP A 53 -8.79 -10.04 2.69
CA TRP A 53 -8.78 -10.79 3.94
C TRP A 53 -8.29 -9.87 5.04
N ASP A 54 -9.02 -9.78 6.15
CA ASP A 54 -8.56 -9.05 7.33
C ASP A 54 -7.67 -9.92 8.24
N ASP A 55 -7.14 -9.29 9.30
CA ASP A 55 -6.28 -9.94 10.29
C ASP A 55 -7.01 -11.01 11.12
N GLN A 56 -8.33 -11.10 11.01
CA GLN A 56 -9.19 -12.08 11.69
C GLN A 56 -9.56 -13.25 10.78
N ASP A 57 -8.93 -13.37 9.60
CA ASP A 57 -9.24 -14.35 8.56
C ASP A 57 -10.69 -14.22 8.01
N GLU A 58 -11.30 -13.03 8.08
CA GLU A 58 -12.60 -12.77 7.46
C GLU A 58 -12.43 -12.29 6.01
N TYR A 59 -13.25 -12.83 5.11
CA TYR A 59 -13.21 -12.53 3.68
C TYR A 59 -14.25 -11.50 3.27
N TYR A 60 -13.82 -10.52 2.47
CA TYR A 60 -14.65 -9.48 1.87
C TYR A 60 -14.50 -9.54 0.35
N GLU A 61 -15.63 -9.66 -0.34
CA GLU A 61 -15.65 -9.71 -1.80
C GLU A 61 -15.15 -8.41 -2.41
N GLU A 62 -15.63 -7.28 -1.87
CA GLU A 62 -15.32 -5.94 -2.34
C GLU A 62 -15.24 -4.98 -1.15
N ILE A 63 -14.24 -4.10 -1.19
CA ILE A 63 -14.11 -2.93 -0.33
C ILE A 63 -14.13 -1.69 -1.22
N ILE A 64 -14.96 -0.72 -0.87
CA ILE A 64 -15.04 0.57 -1.57
C ILE A 64 -14.44 1.64 -0.67
N LEU A 65 -13.42 2.32 -1.18
CA LEU A 65 -12.71 3.39 -0.50
C LEU A 65 -13.35 4.76 -0.80
N PRO A 66 -13.27 5.72 0.14
CA PRO A 66 -13.84 7.04 -0.08
C PRO A 66 -13.05 7.82 -1.13
N ARG A 67 -13.73 8.41 -2.11
CA ARG A 67 -13.06 9.20 -3.17
C ARG A 67 -12.37 10.46 -2.65
N THR A 68 -12.72 10.89 -1.45
CA THR A 68 -12.10 12.02 -0.73
C THR A 68 -10.85 11.62 0.04
N LEU A 69 -10.39 10.36 -0.05
CA LEU A 69 -9.22 9.95 0.71
C LEU A 69 -7.97 10.71 0.30
N GLU A 70 -7.15 10.99 1.29
CA GLU A 70 -5.82 11.54 1.18
C GLU A 70 -4.80 10.48 1.56
N ALA A 71 -3.73 10.39 0.76
CA ALA A 71 -2.64 9.46 0.99
C ALA A 71 -1.37 10.24 1.32
N ARG A 72 -0.69 9.85 2.40
CA ARG A 72 0.57 10.45 2.82
C ARG A 72 1.66 9.38 2.88
N LEU A 73 2.76 9.58 2.17
CA LEU A 73 3.93 8.71 2.31
C LEU A 73 4.46 8.76 3.75
N ILE A 74 4.48 7.62 4.42
CA ILE A 74 4.99 7.48 5.79
C ILE A 74 6.33 6.74 5.84
N SER A 75 6.60 5.89 4.84
CA SER A 75 7.93 5.31 4.66
C SER A 75 8.15 4.84 3.23
N SER A 76 9.40 4.72 2.85
CA SER A 76 9.81 4.05 1.62
C SER A 76 11.04 3.18 1.89
N SER A 77 11.35 2.25 1.00
CA SER A 77 12.62 1.51 1.02
C SER A 77 12.95 0.91 -0.33
N VAL A 78 14.24 0.74 -0.62
CA VAL A 78 14.72 -0.10 -1.72
C VAL A 78 15.17 -1.43 -1.17
N GLY A 79 14.75 -2.50 -1.83
CA GLY A 79 15.13 -3.87 -1.48
C GLY A 79 15.68 -4.65 -2.67
N ILE A 80 16.38 -5.73 -2.34
CA ILE A 80 16.83 -6.74 -3.30
C ILE A 80 16.35 -8.10 -2.77
N ALA A 81 15.64 -8.86 -3.61
CA ALA A 81 15.20 -10.22 -3.31
C ALA A 81 15.23 -11.09 -4.58
N ASN A 82 15.77 -12.31 -4.47
CA ASN A 82 15.89 -13.23 -5.61
C ASN A 82 16.51 -12.58 -6.87
N ASN A 83 17.54 -11.74 -6.70
CA ASN A 83 18.18 -10.97 -7.76
C ASN A 83 17.29 -9.95 -8.47
N LYS A 84 16.11 -9.63 -7.91
CA LYS A 84 15.24 -8.54 -8.35
C LYS A 84 15.37 -7.37 -7.38
N ARG A 85 15.43 -6.16 -7.92
CA ARG A 85 15.40 -4.92 -7.15
C ARG A 85 13.97 -4.40 -7.15
N PHE A 86 13.57 -3.77 -6.05
CA PHE A 86 12.24 -3.21 -5.92
C PHE A 86 12.24 -1.97 -5.03
N LEU A 87 11.30 -1.08 -5.30
CA LEU A 87 10.95 0.08 -4.49
C LEU A 87 9.65 -0.22 -3.74
N GLN A 88 9.66 0.01 -2.43
CA GLN A 88 8.49 -0.04 -1.56
C GLN A 88 8.15 1.37 -1.11
N MET A 89 6.87 1.72 -1.19
CA MET A 89 6.33 2.98 -0.67
C MET A 89 5.08 2.69 0.14
N ARG A 90 5.12 3.06 1.42
CA ARG A 90 4.03 2.87 2.36
C ARG A 90 3.36 4.21 2.63
N PHE A 91 2.04 4.22 2.51
CA PHE A 91 1.19 5.38 2.66
C PHE A 91 0.24 5.16 3.82
N SER A 92 0.02 6.19 4.64
CA SER A 92 -1.15 6.28 5.50
C SER A 92 -2.32 6.83 4.68
N LEU A 93 -3.49 6.22 4.86
CA LEU A 93 -4.73 6.57 4.20
C LEU A 93 -5.65 7.24 5.22
N SER A 94 -6.14 8.41 4.88
CA SER A 94 -7.03 9.18 5.75
C SER A 94 -8.13 9.86 4.94
N THR A 95 -9.21 10.26 5.60
CA THR A 95 -10.22 11.13 4.99
C THR A 95 -10.63 12.18 5.99
N TYR A 96 -11.11 13.33 5.49
CA TYR A 96 -11.65 14.37 6.34
C TYR A 96 -12.93 13.88 7.03
N ASN A 97 -12.94 13.93 8.36
CA ASN A 97 -14.13 13.66 9.16
C ASN A 97 -14.76 14.99 9.58
N GLU A 98 -15.92 15.30 9.01
CA GLU A 98 -16.67 16.52 9.32
C GLU A 98 -17.07 16.61 10.80
N LYS A 99 -17.25 15.48 11.49
CA LYS A 99 -17.68 15.46 12.90
C LYS A 99 -16.55 15.89 13.84
N THR A 100 -15.31 15.55 13.52
CA THR A 100 -14.13 15.85 14.35
C THR A 100 -13.34 17.05 13.80
N SER A 101 -13.68 17.50 12.59
CA SER A 101 -12.94 18.50 11.81
C SER A 101 -11.46 18.15 11.67
N ARG A 102 -11.15 16.85 11.53
CA ARG A 102 -9.79 16.30 11.44
C ARG A 102 -9.72 15.21 10.39
N GLY A 103 -8.52 14.96 9.90
CA GLY A 103 -8.23 13.78 9.09
C GLY A 103 -8.14 12.55 9.98
N ASP A 104 -9.01 11.58 9.75
CA ASP A 104 -9.00 10.31 10.46
C ASP A 104 -8.35 9.24 9.56
N SER A 105 -7.27 8.65 10.05
CA SER A 105 -6.58 7.55 9.37
C SER A 105 -7.43 6.28 9.48
N PHE A 106 -7.60 5.57 8.38
CA PHE A 106 -8.37 4.33 8.34
C PHE A 106 -7.59 3.14 7.75
N GLY A 107 -6.32 3.34 7.41
CA GLY A 107 -5.47 2.24 6.98
C GLY A 107 -4.14 2.68 6.39
N GLU A 108 -3.42 1.70 5.88
CA GLU A 108 -2.18 1.85 5.15
C GLU A 108 -2.23 1.10 3.81
N LEU A 109 -1.47 1.63 2.85
CA LEU A 109 -1.22 1.01 1.56
C LEU A 109 0.29 0.90 1.34
N LEU A 110 0.77 -0.30 1.04
CA LEU A 110 2.12 -0.53 0.56
C LEU A 110 2.10 -0.79 -0.95
N LEU A 111 2.67 0.12 -1.74
CA LEU A 111 2.89 -0.09 -3.17
C LEU A 111 4.32 -0.59 -3.41
N ILE A 112 4.44 -1.58 -4.30
CA ILE A 112 5.72 -2.21 -4.66
C ILE A 112 5.95 -2.07 -6.17
N TYR A 113 7.11 -1.51 -6.54
CA TYR A 113 7.53 -1.29 -7.93
C TYR A 113 8.86 -1.99 -8.21
N ASN A 114 9.12 -2.35 -9.47
CA ASN A 114 10.42 -2.87 -9.90
C ASN A 114 11.45 -1.76 -10.16
N GLU A 115 12.64 -2.12 -10.63
CA GLU A 115 13.69 -1.15 -10.98
C GLU A 115 13.33 -0.25 -12.17
N ASP A 116 12.40 -0.67 -13.01
CA ASP A 116 11.85 0.09 -14.14
C ASP A 116 10.63 0.94 -13.75
N LEU A 117 10.30 1.03 -12.45
CA LEU A 117 9.13 1.70 -11.89
C LEU A 117 7.78 1.15 -12.38
N GLU A 118 7.75 -0.09 -12.82
CA GLU A 118 6.51 -0.81 -13.11
C GLU A 118 5.92 -1.37 -11.82
N PHE A 119 4.59 -1.27 -11.69
CA PHE A 119 3.86 -1.81 -10.55
C PHE A 119 4.01 -3.34 -10.49
N ILE A 120 4.42 -3.87 -9.35
CA ILE A 120 4.56 -5.31 -9.10
C ILE A 120 3.38 -5.81 -8.28
N ASP A 121 3.12 -5.14 -7.15
CA ASP A 121 2.26 -5.66 -6.11
C ASP A 121 1.84 -4.55 -5.13
N GLU A 122 0.81 -4.86 -4.35
CA GLU A 122 0.30 -4.00 -3.29
C GLU A 122 -0.06 -4.81 -2.05
N ASN A 123 0.00 -4.17 -0.88
CA ASN A 123 -0.55 -4.75 0.34
C ASN A 123 -1.37 -3.70 1.06
N TRP A 124 -2.55 -4.11 1.50
CA TRP A 124 -3.52 -3.27 2.19
C TRP A 124 -3.58 -3.67 3.66
N ASP A 125 -3.65 -2.69 4.54
CA ASP A 125 -3.90 -2.84 5.97
C ASP A 125 -5.00 -1.84 6.33
N LEU A 126 -6.26 -2.31 6.37
CA LEU A 126 -7.43 -1.44 6.50
C LEU A 126 -8.16 -1.70 7.81
N ASP A 127 -8.57 -0.63 8.48
CA ASP A 127 -9.59 -0.71 9.53
C ASP A 127 -10.96 -0.88 8.87
N ILE A 128 -11.39 -2.13 8.71
CA ILE A 128 -12.68 -2.48 8.10
C ILE A 128 -13.89 -1.95 8.89
N ASN A 129 -13.71 -1.62 10.17
CA ASN A 129 -14.78 -1.03 10.98
C ASN A 129 -14.84 0.50 10.84
N SER A 130 -13.93 1.09 10.05
CA SER A 130 -13.94 2.51 9.73
C SER A 130 -15.27 2.90 9.09
N PRO A 131 -15.92 3.98 9.55
CA PRO A 131 -17.18 4.45 8.98
C PRO A 131 -17.02 5.03 7.57
N PHE A 132 -15.80 5.14 7.05
CA PHE A 132 -15.49 5.70 5.73
C PHE A 132 -15.37 4.65 4.64
N ILE A 133 -15.35 3.37 5.02
CA ILE A 133 -15.18 2.24 4.10
C ILE A 133 -16.51 1.52 3.95
N GLU A 134 -16.90 1.21 2.73
CA GLU A 134 -18.04 0.33 2.48
C GLU A 134 -17.53 -1.08 2.16
N VAL A 135 -18.19 -2.09 2.72
CA VAL A 135 -17.79 -3.49 2.53
C VAL A 135 -18.92 -4.34 2.00
N LYS A 136 -18.58 -5.22 1.06
CA LYS A 136 -19.46 -6.27 0.55
C LYS A 136 -18.94 -7.63 0.99
N ARG A 137 -19.80 -8.38 1.69
CA ARG A 137 -19.52 -9.74 2.15
C ARG A 137 -20.19 -10.75 1.22
N ALA A 138 -19.61 -11.95 1.18
CA ALA A 138 -20.18 -13.11 0.50
C ALA A 138 -21.44 -13.65 1.21
#